data_AF-A0A922M6Y4-F1
#
_entry.id   AF-A0A922M6Y4-F1
#
_cell.length_a   1.000
_cell.length_b   1.000
_cell.length_c   1.000
_cell.angle_alpha   90.00
_cell.angle_beta   90.00
_cell.angle_gamma   90.00
#
_symmetry.space_group_name_H-M   'P 1'
#
loop_
_entity.id
_entity.type
_entity.pdbx_description
1 polymer ?
#
loop_
_entity_poly.entity_id
_entity_poly.type
_entity_poly.pdbx_seq_one_letter_code
_entity_poly.pdbx_strand_id
1 'polypeptide(L)'
;MWSNSHVATSRVEDHGCLLTSQIRIRVGEYDFSSVSEEYPFVESGVARKAVHPKYNYYTYEYDLALVKLEAPVQFAPHISPICLPATDDLLVGENATVKGKDQKYFLAGIISWGIGCGEANLPGVCTRISKFVPWILQTVNS
;
A
#
# COMPACT_ATOMS: atom_id res chain seq x y z
N MET A 1 -2.57 4.05 -0.73
CA MET A 1 -2.00 5.29 -1.31
C MET A 1 -1.67 6.25 -0.17
N TRP A 2 -0.46 6.80 -0.08
CA TRP A 2 -0.10 7.75 1.00
C TRP A 2 0.14 9.18 0.52
N SER A 3 0.21 9.41 -0.79
CA SER A 3 0.20 10.73 -1.43
C SER A 3 -0.61 10.66 -2.72
N ASN A 4 -0.90 11.79 -3.36
CA ASN A 4 -1.64 11.81 -4.63
C ASN A 4 -0.98 11.08 -5.81
N SER A 5 0.29 10.64 -5.69
CA SER A 5 1.07 10.05 -6.77
C SER A 5 1.84 8.79 -6.37
N HIS A 6 1.71 8.34 -5.11
CA HIS A 6 2.47 7.21 -4.61
C HIS A 6 1.65 6.18 -3.84
N VAL A 7 1.90 4.91 -4.15
CA VAL A 7 1.21 3.75 -3.60
C VAL A 7 2.23 2.72 -3.11
N ALA A 8 1.97 2.15 -1.94
CA ALA A 8 2.76 1.05 -1.38
C ALA A 8 1.92 -0.21 -1.49
N THR A 9 2.56 -1.30 -1.87
CA THR A 9 1.93 -2.61 -2.02
C THR A 9 2.92 -3.69 -1.61
N SER A 10 2.44 -4.88 -1.29
CA SER A 10 3.30 -6.06 -1.26
C SER A 10 3.76 -6.33 -2.68
N ARG A 11 4.82 -7.11 -2.82
CA ARG A 11 5.17 -7.67 -4.10
C ARG A 11 4.05 -8.66 -4.46
N VAL A 12 3.10 -8.20 -5.27
CA VAL A 12 2.14 -9.07 -5.95
C VAL A 12 2.94 -10.19 -6.58
N GLU A 13 2.54 -11.43 -6.31
CA GLU A 13 3.14 -12.66 -6.81
C GLU A 13 3.14 -12.70 -8.35
N ASP A 14 4.05 -11.96 -8.97
CA ASP A 14 4.30 -12.05 -10.40
C ASP A 14 5.74 -11.66 -10.70
N HIS A 15 6.68 -12.45 -10.16
CA HIS A 15 8.09 -12.60 -10.56
C HIS A 15 8.85 -11.38 -11.14
N GLY A 16 8.48 -10.14 -10.81
CA GLY A 16 8.94 -8.96 -11.54
C GLY A 16 8.49 -8.86 -13.01
N CYS A 17 7.61 -9.75 -13.49
CA CYS A 17 7.32 -9.93 -14.92
C CYS A 17 6.39 -8.85 -15.50
N LEU A 18 5.51 -8.27 -14.68
CA LEU A 18 4.65 -7.17 -15.16
C LEU A 18 5.48 -5.92 -15.46
N LEU A 19 5.48 -5.53 -16.72
CA LEU A 19 5.94 -4.22 -17.17
C LEU A 19 5.03 -3.15 -16.58
N THR A 20 5.58 -1.96 -16.34
CA THR A 20 4.79 -0.82 -15.83
C THR A 20 3.63 -0.46 -16.77
N SER A 21 3.80 -0.71 -18.08
CA SER A 21 2.76 -0.52 -19.10
C SER A 21 1.57 -1.49 -18.97
N GLN A 22 1.72 -2.59 -18.24
CA GLN A 22 0.66 -3.58 -18.01
C GLN A 22 -0.13 -3.31 -16.72
N ILE A 23 0.27 -2.31 -15.93
CA ILE A 23 -0.31 -2.04 -14.62
C ILE A 23 -1.14 -0.76 -14.67
N ARG A 24 -2.38 -0.85 -14.20
CA ARG A 24 -3.25 0.30 -13.91
C ARG A 24 -3.58 0.31 -12.42
N ILE A 25 -3.54 1.50 -11.83
CA ILE A 25 -3.95 1.72 -10.45
C ILE A 25 -5.30 2.42 -10.48
N ARG A 26 -6.32 1.75 -9.91
CA ARG A 26 -7.67 2.29 -9.72
C ARG A 26 -7.84 2.77 -8.27
N VAL A 27 -8.40 3.96 -8.08
CA VAL A 27 -8.57 4.61 -6.78
C VAL A 27 -9.98 5.17 -6.65
N GLY A 28 -10.56 5.12 -5.44
CA GLY A 28 -11.94 5.56 -5.20
C GLY A 28 -12.99 4.57 -5.68
N GLU A 29 -12.61 3.30 -5.84
CA GLU A 29 -13.53 2.23 -6.25
C GLU A 29 -14.28 1.67 -5.04
N TYR A 30 -15.55 1.30 -5.26
CA TYR A 30 -16.39 0.65 -4.26
C TYR A 30 -17.12 -0.57 -4.85
N ASP A 31 -17.80 -0.42 -5.98
CA ASP A 31 -18.50 -1.51 -6.68
C ASP A 31 -17.91 -1.81 -8.06
N PHE A 32 -17.06 -2.84 -8.11
CA PHE A 32 -16.44 -3.32 -9.36
C PHE A 32 -17.43 -3.88 -10.39
N SER A 33 -18.70 -4.11 -10.04
CA SER A 33 -19.72 -4.61 -10.96
C SER A 33 -20.46 -3.50 -11.71
N SER A 34 -20.27 -2.24 -11.30
CA SER A 34 -20.92 -1.07 -11.87
C SER A 34 -19.89 -0.01 -12.25
N VAL A 35 -20.26 0.86 -13.20
CA VAL A 35 -19.49 2.07 -13.54
C VAL A 35 -20.30 3.34 -13.31
N SER A 36 -21.50 3.19 -12.77
CA SER A 36 -22.45 4.28 -12.52
C SER A 36 -22.57 4.52 -11.02
N GLU A 37 -21.67 5.35 -10.51
CA GLU A 37 -21.60 5.77 -9.12
C GLU A 37 -21.61 7.31 -9.04
N GLU A 38 -22.08 7.88 -7.92
CA GLU A 38 -22.07 9.34 -7.69
C GLU A 38 -20.66 9.91 -7.79
N TYR A 39 -19.68 9.17 -7.26
CA TYR A 39 -18.27 9.48 -7.36
C TYR A 39 -17.55 8.37 -8.11
N PRO A 40 -17.19 8.55 -9.40
CA PRO A 40 -16.54 7.51 -10.18
C PRO A 40 -15.11 7.25 -9.69
N PHE A 41 -14.63 6.03 -9.92
CA PHE A 41 -13.22 5.69 -9.73
C PHE A 41 -12.31 6.50 -10.66
N VAL A 42 -11.04 6.62 -10.27
CA VAL A 42 -9.97 7.21 -11.08
C VAL A 42 -8.92 6.15 -11.37
N GLU A 43 -8.52 6.04 -12.64
CA GLU A 43 -7.42 5.18 -13.07
C GLU A 43 -6.18 5.99 -13.47
N SER A 44 -5.01 5.49 -13.09
CA SER A 44 -3.72 6.06 -13.50
C SER A 44 -2.74 4.93 -13.86
N GLY A 45 -1.91 5.16 -14.87
CA GLY A 45 -0.82 4.24 -15.21
C GLY A 45 0.33 4.31 -14.21
N VAL A 46 1.30 3.42 -14.38
CA VAL A 46 2.48 3.33 -13.52
C VAL A 46 3.70 3.89 -14.25
N ALA A 47 4.29 4.96 -13.70
CA ALA A 47 5.54 5.51 -14.20
C ALA A 47 6.76 4.71 -13.71
N ARG A 48 6.74 4.27 -12.45
CA ARG A 48 7.84 3.51 -11.85
C ARG A 48 7.32 2.50 -10.83
N LYS A 49 7.92 1.32 -10.84
CA LYS A 49 7.78 0.28 -9.82
C LYS A 49 9.15 0.03 -9.18
N ALA A 50 9.24 0.11 -7.86
CA ALA A 50 10.46 -0.16 -7.11
C ALA A 50 10.19 -1.22 -6.04
N VAL A 51 10.75 -2.42 -6.22
CA VAL A 51 10.70 -3.47 -5.20
C VAL A 51 11.85 -3.25 -4.22
N HIS A 52 11.62 -3.52 -2.94
CA HIS A 52 12.68 -3.40 -1.94
C HIS A 52 13.91 -4.25 -2.35
N PRO A 53 15.13 -3.69 -2.36
CA PRO A 53 16.32 -4.38 -2.91
C PRO A 53 16.73 -5.62 -2.11
N LYS A 54 16.34 -5.69 -0.83
CA LYS A 54 16.56 -6.86 0.04
C LYS A 54 15.43 -7.89 0.02
N TYR A 55 14.46 -7.75 -0.88
CA TYR A 55 13.35 -8.70 -0.98
C TYR A 55 13.86 -10.12 -1.20
N ASN A 56 13.39 -11.06 -0.38
CA ASN A 56 13.71 -12.47 -0.51
C ASN A 56 12.44 -13.26 -0.86
N TYR A 57 12.46 -13.93 -2.03
CA TYR A 57 11.31 -14.70 -2.51
C TYR A 57 11.00 -15.95 -1.68
N TYR A 58 12.01 -16.56 -1.05
CA TYR A 58 11.84 -17.79 -0.28
C TYR A 58 11.36 -17.53 1.15
N THR A 59 11.76 -16.41 1.73
CA THR A 59 11.43 -16.06 3.14
C THR A 59 10.37 -14.97 3.25
N TYR A 60 9.98 -14.35 2.14
CA TYR A 60 9.11 -13.16 2.08
C TYR A 60 9.63 -11.97 2.92
N GLU A 61 10.90 -11.97 3.30
CA GLU A 61 11.51 -10.84 3.98
C GLU A 61 11.56 -9.63 3.05
N TYR A 62 11.31 -8.45 3.61
CA TYR A 62 11.25 -7.18 2.88
C TYR A 62 10.20 -7.17 1.75
N ASP A 63 9.05 -7.84 1.95
CA ASP A 63 7.91 -7.83 1.03
C ASP A 63 7.22 -6.46 0.95
N LEU A 64 7.85 -5.56 0.19
CA LEU A 64 7.40 -4.19 -0.02
C LEU A 64 7.81 -3.72 -1.41
N ALA A 65 6.85 -3.11 -2.12
CA ALA A 65 7.08 -2.41 -3.37
C ALA A 65 6.37 -1.05 -3.38
N LEU A 66 6.98 -0.09 -4.06
CA LEU A 66 6.46 1.27 -4.24
C LEU A 66 6.15 1.50 -5.70
N VAL A 67 5.03 2.18 -5.94
CA VAL A 67 4.51 2.52 -7.25
C VAL A 67 4.36 4.03 -7.33
N LYS A 68 4.96 4.62 -8.36
CA LYS A 68 4.76 6.02 -8.75
C LYS A 68 3.77 6.06 -9.91
N LEU A 69 2.72 6.85 -9.77
CA LEU A 69 1.71 7.05 -10.81
C LEU A 69 2.26 7.92 -11.95
N GLU A 70 1.78 7.68 -13.17
CA GLU A 70 2.07 8.55 -14.33
C GLU A 70 1.50 9.96 -14.16
N ALA A 71 0.27 10.05 -13.64
CA ALA A 71 -0.39 11.30 -13.31
C ALA A 71 -0.88 11.30 -11.85
N PRO A 72 -0.73 12.42 -11.11
CA PRO A 72 -1.26 12.55 -9.77
C PRO A 72 -2.79 12.53 -9.79
N VAL A 73 -3.38 11.81 -8.84
CA VAL A 73 -4.83 11.73 -8.64
C VAL A 73 -5.31 12.96 -7.88
N GLN A 74 -6.48 13.49 -8.24
CA GLN A 74 -7.12 14.56 -7.47
C GLN A 74 -7.84 13.97 -6.26
N PHE A 75 -7.63 14.55 -5.09
CA PHE A 75 -8.37 14.14 -3.89
C PHE A 75 -9.85 14.53 -4.03
N ALA A 76 -10.68 13.65 -3.50
CA ALA A 76 -12.13 13.75 -3.54
C ALA A 76 -12.68 13.12 -2.25
N PRO A 77 -13.98 13.29 -1.92
CA PRO A 77 -14.56 12.72 -0.70
C PRO A 77 -14.31 11.21 -0.54
N HIS A 78 -14.24 10.47 -1.65
CA HIS A 78 -13.96 9.02 -1.72
C HIS A 78 -12.48 8.67 -1.96
N ILE A 79 -11.61 9.68 -2.14
CA ILE A 79 -10.17 9.50 -2.42
C ILE A 79 -9.35 10.32 -1.43
N SER A 80 -8.86 9.66 -0.38
CA SER A 80 -8.00 10.25 0.65
C SER A 80 -6.75 9.39 0.90
N PRO A 81 -5.58 10.01 1.13
CA PRO A 81 -4.35 9.28 1.42
C PRO A 81 -4.33 8.75 2.87
N ILE A 82 -3.66 7.61 3.06
CA ILE A 82 -3.28 7.13 4.40
C ILE A 82 -2.00 7.81 4.89
N CYS A 83 -1.88 8.08 6.18
CA CYS A 83 -0.64 8.64 6.72
C CYS A 83 0.44 7.55 6.89
N LEU A 84 1.71 7.88 6.64
CA LEU A 84 2.82 7.03 7.06
C LEU A 84 3.10 7.25 8.56
N PRO A 85 3.39 6.20 9.33
CA PRO A 85 3.76 6.35 10.74
C PRO A 85 5.10 7.08 10.86
N ALA A 86 5.23 7.97 11.85
CA ALA A 86 6.49 8.66 12.09
C ALA A 86 7.51 7.76 12.83
N THR A 87 7.03 6.92 13.74
CA THR A 87 7.85 5.99 14.56
C THR A 87 7.10 4.69 14.82
N ASP A 88 7.83 3.65 15.26
CA ASP A 88 7.27 2.35 15.66
C ASP A 88 6.34 2.46 16.89
N ASP A 89 6.66 3.34 17.83
CA ASP A 89 5.97 3.47 19.11
C ASP A 89 4.51 3.92 18.96
N LEU A 90 4.15 4.47 17.80
CA LEU A 90 2.79 4.92 17.50
C LEU A 90 1.80 3.75 17.29
N LEU A 91 2.29 2.53 17.11
CA LEU A 91 1.49 1.39 16.67
C LEU A 91 1.54 0.16 17.61
N VAL A 92 2.47 0.13 18.56
CA VAL A 92 2.66 -1.03 19.45
C VAL A 92 1.69 -0.95 20.63
N GLY A 93 0.93 -2.02 20.88
CA GLY A 93 -0.06 -2.09 21.96
C GLY A 93 -1.42 -1.48 21.63
N GLU A 94 -1.57 -0.97 20.41
CA GLU A 94 -2.78 -0.32 19.89
C GLU A 94 -3.54 -1.28 18.95
N ASN A 95 -4.87 -1.16 18.88
CA ASN A 95 -5.67 -1.92 17.90
C ASN A 95 -5.36 -1.45 16.46
N ALA A 96 -5.40 -2.35 15.47
CA ALA A 96 -5.00 -2.01 14.10
C ALA A 96 -5.90 -0.95 13.41
N THR A 97 -7.13 -0.75 13.90
CA THR A 97 -8.05 0.34 13.52
C THR A 97 -7.88 1.60 14.38
N VAL A 98 -6.69 1.83 14.94
CA VAL A 98 -6.49 2.99 15.82
C VAL A 98 -6.44 4.28 15.04
N LYS A 99 -7.42 5.12 15.36
CA LYS A 99 -7.42 6.56 15.16
C LYS A 99 -6.34 7.11 16.08
N GLY A 100 -5.23 7.64 15.54
CA GLY A 100 -4.21 8.28 16.37
C GLY A 100 -4.81 9.43 17.21
N LYS A 101 -4.06 9.95 18.19
CA LYS A 101 -4.50 11.08 19.05
C LYS A 101 -5.05 12.27 18.24
N ASP A 102 -4.54 12.45 17.02
CA ASP A 102 -4.91 13.52 16.08
C ASP A 102 -6.07 13.15 15.14
N GLN A 103 -6.83 12.10 15.45
CA GLN A 103 -7.95 11.62 14.65
C GLN A 103 -7.59 11.09 13.24
N LYS A 104 -6.31 10.81 12.97
CA LYS A 104 -5.79 10.31 11.68
C LYS A 104 -5.53 8.81 11.69
N TYR A 105 -5.70 8.17 10.55
CA TYR A 105 -5.32 6.78 10.32
C TYR A 105 -3.91 6.67 9.78
N PHE A 106 -3.15 5.70 10.29
CA PHE A 106 -1.78 5.43 9.88
C PHE A 106 -1.67 4.05 9.24
N LEU A 107 -0.82 3.94 8.21
CA LEU A 107 -0.54 2.67 7.56
C LEU A 107 0.38 1.83 8.45
N ALA A 108 -0.22 0.93 9.23
CA ALA A 108 0.53 0.06 10.13
C ALA A 108 1.23 -1.10 9.40
N GLY A 109 0.55 -1.69 8.43
CA GLY A 109 1.06 -2.83 7.68
C GLY A 109 0.46 -2.97 6.29
N ILE A 110 1.12 -3.78 5.48
CA ILE A 110 0.65 -4.22 4.16
C ILE A 110 0.50 -5.73 4.22
N ILE A 111 -0.62 -6.26 3.73
CA ILE A 111 -0.87 -7.71 3.66
C ILE A 111 0.23 -8.34 2.80
N SER A 112 0.89 -9.37 3.34
CA SER A 112 2.01 -10.04 2.69
C SER A 112 1.65 -11.49 2.36
N TRP A 113 1.72 -12.39 3.34
CA TRP A 113 1.43 -13.82 3.16
C TRP A 113 0.66 -14.38 4.37
N GLY A 114 0.19 -15.62 4.24
CA GLY A 114 -0.47 -16.35 5.32
C GLY A 114 -0.63 -17.82 4.95
N ILE A 115 -0.81 -18.67 5.97
CA ILE A 115 -1.25 -20.06 5.76
C ILE A 115 -2.78 -20.02 5.75
N GLY A 116 -3.38 -20.28 4.58
CA GLY A 116 -4.83 -20.11 4.38
C GLY A 116 -5.26 -18.63 4.37
N CYS A 117 -6.57 -18.38 4.47
CA CYS A 117 -7.14 -17.04 4.50
C CYS A 117 -8.22 -16.95 5.58
N GLY A 118 -7.89 -16.30 6.70
CA GLY A 118 -8.84 -16.09 7.81
C GLY A 118 -9.16 -17.34 8.63
N GLU A 119 -8.31 -18.38 8.57
CA GLU A 119 -8.48 -19.60 9.35
C GLU A 119 -8.17 -19.39 10.83
N ALA A 120 -8.97 -20.01 11.70
CA ALA A 120 -8.78 -19.92 13.14
C ALA A 120 -7.39 -20.46 13.53
N ASN A 121 -6.68 -19.72 14.39
CA ASN A 121 -5.33 -20.03 14.88
C ASN A 121 -4.21 -19.95 13.83
N LEU A 122 -4.49 -19.50 12.60
CA LEU A 122 -3.47 -19.19 11.60
C LEU A 122 -3.37 -17.67 11.43
N PRO A 123 -2.26 -17.03 11.86
CA PRO A 123 -2.13 -15.59 11.75
C PRO A 123 -1.87 -15.17 10.29
N GLY A 124 -2.52 -14.08 9.87
CA GLY A 124 -2.09 -13.35 8.67
C GLY A 124 -0.80 -12.59 8.95
N VAL A 125 0.14 -12.59 7.99
CA VAL A 125 1.42 -11.91 8.11
C VAL A 125 1.40 -10.62 7.29
N CYS A 126 1.76 -9.52 7.93
CA CYS A 126 1.81 -8.19 7.31
C CYS A 126 3.22 -7.60 7.39
N THR A 127 3.64 -6.92 6.32
CA THR A 127 4.87 -6.12 6.31
C THR A 127 4.71 -4.91 7.23
N ARG A 128 5.52 -4.80 8.28
CA ARG A 128 5.49 -3.70 9.27
C ARG A 128 6.03 -2.40 8.68
N ILE A 129 5.16 -1.46 8.33
CA ILE A 129 5.54 -0.28 7.52
C ILE A 129 6.43 0.71 8.26
N SER A 130 6.28 0.84 9.58
CA SER A 130 7.10 1.74 10.40
C SER A 130 8.61 1.46 10.29
N LYS A 131 9.01 0.20 10.05
CA LYS A 131 10.42 -0.17 9.81
C LYS A 131 10.96 0.27 8.45
N PHE A 132 10.09 0.56 7.49
CA PHE A 132 10.45 0.86 6.10
C PHE A 132 10.31 2.33 5.74
N VAL A 133 9.78 3.18 6.63
CA VAL A 133 9.63 4.62 6.39
C VAL A 133 10.91 5.29 5.86
N PRO A 134 12.12 5.02 6.40
CA PRO A 134 13.35 5.59 5.84
C PRO A 134 13.58 5.22 4.36
N TRP A 135 13.37 3.95 4.00
CA TRP A 135 13.51 3.49 2.62
C TRP A 135 12.42 4.05 1.70
N ILE A 136 11.18 4.16 2.20
CA ILE A 136 10.07 4.78 1.46
C ILE A 136 10.41 6.22 1.11
N LEU A 137 10.82 7.02 2.10
CA LEU A 137 11.17 8.43 1.92
C LEU A 137 12.39 8.61 1.01
N GLN A 138 13.39 7.73 1.11
CA GLN A 138 14.54 7.75 0.20
C GLN A 138 14.13 7.48 -1.24
N THR A 139 13.31 6.45 -1.47
CA THR A 139 12.93 5.99 -2.83
C THR A 139 12.00 6.97 -3.53
N VAL A 140 11.25 7.80 -2.80
CA VAL A 140 10.28 8.74 -3.40
C VAL A 140 10.91 10.09 -3.73
N ASN A 141 11.97 10.46 -3.00
CA ASN A 141 12.75 11.67 -3.23
C ASN A 141 13.86 11.48 -4.29
N SER A 142 14.08 10.25 -4.76
CA SER A 142 14.98 9.90 -5.87
C SER A 142 14.24 9.85 -7.21
#